data_AF-A0A7S2F2W2-F1
#
_entry.id   AF-A0A7S2F2W2-F1
#
_cell.length_a   1.000
_cell.length_b   1.000
_cell.length_c   1.000
_cell.angle_alpha   90.00
_cell.angle_beta   90.00
_cell.angle_gamma   90.00
#
_symmetry.space_group_name_H-M   'P 1'
#
loop_
_entity.id
_entity.type
_entity.pdbx_description
1 polymer ?
#
loop_
_entity_poly.entity_id
_entity_poly.type
_entity_poly.pdbx_seq_one_letter_code
_entity_poly.pdbx_strand_id
1 'polypeptide(L)'
;LILSRSQSFSVSSQLENSCGKPEQTQTFSRRPVNVDRPTRRLLDSRERLERKLFPKVIEITMTLSTNNSTELAASSKADILNASTVPEIIDGGMGHMLRRLGVDISGPIGSQRRFLGVVLANTEQPEIVVAAHMAFLNAGAQVIITNNYAAVPNTLALSDGKYKDEDLETLVVASALRAREALEQHGTSNPGSKARVAGSLPPLTESYRHEQVPQDTTTLEVCYRRIATALNPHVDILLAETMSCVRESVAAVKAMVAVASEKT
;
A
#
# COMPACT_ATOMS: atom_id res chain seq x y z
N LEU A 1 0.55 7.19 -3.67
CA LEU A 1 -0.47 8.22 -3.97
C LEU A 1 -1.44 8.23 -2.79
N ILE A 2 -1.73 9.38 -2.18
CA ILE A 2 -2.68 9.48 -1.06
C ILE A 2 -3.96 10.10 -1.62
N LEU A 3 -5.09 9.39 -1.56
CA LEU A 3 -6.40 9.92 -1.97
C LEU A 3 -7.23 10.26 -0.73
N SER A 4 -7.68 11.52 -0.62
CA SER A 4 -8.66 11.97 0.36
C SER A 4 -9.90 12.53 -0.34
N ARG A 5 -11.08 12.34 0.29
CA ARG A 5 -12.44 12.51 -0.26
C ARG A 5 -12.71 13.80 -1.07
N SER A 6 -13.44 13.67 -2.18
CA SER A 6 -14.53 14.59 -2.61
C SER A 6 -15.45 13.98 -3.69
N GLN A 7 -16.75 13.97 -3.39
CA GLN A 7 -17.96 13.76 -4.22
C GLN A 7 -18.20 12.44 -5.00
N SER A 8 -19.48 12.05 -5.04
CA SER A 8 -20.04 10.70 -5.23
C SER A 8 -20.79 10.48 -6.55
N PHE A 9 -20.63 9.32 -7.20
CA PHE A 9 -21.51 8.80 -8.28
C PHE A 9 -21.52 7.25 -8.30
N SER A 10 -22.64 6.64 -8.70
CA SER A 10 -22.84 5.17 -8.70
C SER A 10 -22.80 4.54 -10.10
N VAL A 11 -22.22 3.34 -10.21
CA VAL A 11 -22.42 2.37 -11.31
C VAL A 11 -22.18 0.94 -10.79
N SER A 12 -23.08 0.00 -11.12
CA SER A 12 -22.95 -1.45 -10.82
C SER A 12 -22.30 -2.22 -11.97
N SER A 13 -21.44 -3.21 -11.67
CA SER A 13 -21.34 -4.47 -12.43
C SER A 13 -20.54 -5.56 -11.71
N GLN A 14 -21.02 -6.80 -11.82
CA GLN A 14 -20.41 -8.04 -11.35
C GLN A 14 -19.35 -8.53 -12.35
N LEU A 15 -18.13 -8.85 -11.89
CA LEU A 15 -17.09 -9.55 -12.68
C LEU A 15 -16.29 -10.52 -11.80
N GLU A 16 -15.85 -11.62 -12.42
CA GLU A 16 -15.39 -12.88 -11.83
C GLU A 16 -14.09 -12.81 -10.98
N ASN A 17 -14.05 -13.64 -9.92
CA ASN A 17 -13.14 -13.58 -8.77
C ASN A 17 -11.90 -14.49 -8.88
N SER A 18 -10.90 -14.15 -9.69
CA SER A 18 -9.64 -14.92 -9.64
C SER A 18 -8.42 -14.12 -10.07
N CYS A 19 -7.44 -14.00 -9.16
CA CYS A 19 -6.10 -13.53 -9.48
C CYS A 19 -5.29 -14.69 -10.05
N GLY A 20 -4.98 -14.65 -11.36
CA GLY A 20 -4.22 -15.70 -12.03
C GLY A 20 -2.82 -15.92 -11.44
N LYS A 21 -2.36 -17.18 -11.41
CA LYS A 21 -0.99 -17.54 -11.02
C LYS A 21 -0.01 -17.27 -12.19
N PRO A 22 1.16 -16.67 -11.96
CA PRO A 22 2.19 -16.58 -12.99
C PRO A 22 2.94 -17.91 -13.17
N GLU A 23 3.23 -18.27 -14.42
CA GLU A 23 4.04 -19.43 -14.82
C GLU A 23 5.52 -19.30 -14.40
N GLN A 24 6.14 -20.45 -14.11
CA GLN A 24 7.50 -20.62 -13.58
C GLN A 24 8.58 -20.06 -14.53
N THR A 25 9.55 -19.31 -13.97
CA THR A 25 10.71 -18.79 -14.73
C THR A 25 11.99 -19.59 -14.49
N GLN A 26 12.67 -19.88 -15.59
CA GLN A 26 13.95 -20.60 -15.70
C GLN A 26 15.13 -19.83 -15.09
N THR A 27 16.09 -20.58 -14.56
CA THR A 27 17.35 -20.08 -13.98
C THR A 27 18.35 -19.63 -15.05
N PHE A 28 18.86 -18.40 -14.94
CA PHE A 28 20.00 -17.92 -15.73
C PHE A 28 21.18 -17.52 -14.83
N SER A 29 22.37 -17.98 -15.23
CA SER A 29 23.67 -17.78 -14.58
C SER A 29 24.15 -16.33 -14.64
N ARG A 30 24.63 -15.79 -13.50
CA ARG A 30 25.14 -14.42 -13.37
C ARG A 30 26.60 -14.32 -13.85
N ARG A 31 26.90 -13.37 -14.73
CA ARG A 31 28.27 -12.84 -14.94
C ARG A 31 28.47 -11.58 -14.07
N PRO A 32 29.69 -11.33 -13.56
CA PRO A 32 29.95 -10.19 -12.68
C PRO A 32 29.97 -8.86 -13.45
N VAL A 33 29.39 -7.82 -12.85
CA VAL A 33 29.37 -6.43 -13.37
C VAL A 33 30.52 -5.66 -12.73
N ASN A 34 31.36 -5.05 -13.57
CA ASN A 34 32.47 -4.20 -13.16
C ASN A 34 31.96 -2.77 -12.91
N VAL A 35 32.22 -2.21 -11.72
CA VAL A 35 31.66 -0.93 -11.27
C VAL A 35 32.75 0.14 -11.32
N ASP A 36 32.85 0.84 -12.44
CA ASP A 36 33.66 2.06 -12.54
C ASP A 36 33.05 3.03 -13.57
N ARG A 37 32.13 3.91 -13.14
CA ARG A 37 31.74 5.16 -13.84
C ARG A 37 31.21 6.23 -12.87
N PRO A 38 31.44 7.53 -13.14
CA PRO A 38 31.34 8.59 -12.14
C PRO A 38 29.90 9.05 -11.87
N THR A 39 29.60 9.20 -10.58
CA THR A 39 28.32 9.57 -9.92
C THR A 39 27.68 10.89 -10.38
N ARG A 40 28.41 11.78 -11.06
CA ARG A 40 27.89 13.10 -11.48
C ARG A 40 26.83 13.04 -12.59
N ARG A 41 26.92 12.07 -13.51
CA ARG A 41 25.97 11.95 -14.64
C ARG A 41 24.59 11.45 -14.23
N LEU A 42 24.51 10.70 -13.13
CA LEU A 42 23.26 10.12 -12.62
C LEU A 42 22.41 11.18 -11.89
N LEU A 43 23.04 12.12 -11.20
CA LEU A 43 22.36 13.23 -10.51
C LEU A 43 21.69 14.20 -11.50
N ASP A 44 22.40 14.60 -12.57
CA ASP A 44 21.83 15.44 -13.64
C ASP A 44 20.68 14.74 -14.38
N SER A 45 20.77 13.41 -14.53
CA SER A 45 19.71 12.61 -15.16
C SER A 45 18.47 12.54 -14.28
N ARG A 46 18.64 12.52 -12.95
CA ARG A 46 17.56 12.48 -11.97
C ARG A 46 16.79 13.81 -11.92
N GLU A 47 17.47 14.95 -11.82
CA GLU A 47 16.79 16.26 -11.88
C GLU A 47 16.03 16.46 -13.19
N ARG A 48 16.59 15.98 -14.31
CA ARG A 48 15.96 16.10 -15.63
C ARG A 48 14.76 15.18 -15.79
N LEU A 49 14.77 14.02 -15.13
CA LEU A 49 13.60 13.12 -15.04
C LEU A 49 12.55 13.70 -14.09
N GLU A 50 12.93 14.19 -12.91
CA GLU A 50 12.02 14.83 -11.95
C GLU A 50 11.28 16.01 -12.61
N ARG A 51 11.97 16.91 -13.33
CA ARG A 51 11.32 18.03 -14.05
C ARG A 51 10.41 17.60 -15.20
N LYS A 52 10.63 16.42 -15.79
CA LYS A 52 9.79 15.90 -16.90
C LYS A 52 8.63 15.02 -16.44
N LEU A 53 8.81 14.29 -15.34
CA LEU A 53 7.83 13.35 -14.80
C LEU A 53 6.88 14.03 -13.82
N PHE A 54 7.33 14.98 -12.99
CA PHE A 54 6.44 15.67 -12.05
C PHE A 54 5.22 16.32 -12.71
N PRO A 55 5.36 17.06 -13.84
CA PRO A 55 4.20 17.62 -14.54
C PRO A 55 3.24 16.54 -15.05
N LYS A 56 3.78 15.41 -15.52
CA LYS A 56 3.00 14.27 -16.05
C LYS A 56 2.30 13.47 -14.94
N VAL A 57 2.90 13.35 -13.76
CA VAL A 57 2.27 12.71 -12.59
C VAL A 57 1.08 13.52 -12.10
N ILE A 58 1.19 14.85 -12.10
CA ILE A 58 0.08 15.76 -11.82
C ILE A 58 -1.00 15.63 -12.90
N GLU A 59 -0.62 15.59 -14.18
CA GLU A 59 -1.54 15.44 -15.31
C GLU A 59 -2.33 14.12 -15.26
N ILE A 60 -1.70 12.99 -14.89
CA ILE A 60 -2.40 11.71 -14.71
C ILE A 60 -3.42 11.77 -13.55
N THR A 61 -3.09 12.50 -12.48
CA THR A 61 -4.01 12.70 -11.35
C THR A 61 -5.22 13.55 -11.77
N MET A 62 -5.03 14.51 -12.70
CA MET A 62 -6.12 15.33 -13.24
C MET A 62 -6.93 14.65 -14.35
N THR A 63 -6.31 13.80 -15.17
CA THR A 63 -6.98 13.13 -16.30
C THR A 63 -7.96 12.05 -15.84
N LEU A 64 -7.74 11.46 -14.66
CA LEU A 64 -8.69 10.54 -14.03
C LEU A 64 -9.90 11.25 -13.39
N SER A 65 -9.93 12.59 -13.39
CA SER A 65 -10.99 13.46 -12.85
C SER A 65 -11.79 14.18 -13.95
N THR A 66 -11.56 13.88 -15.23
CA THR A 66 -12.23 14.60 -16.32
C THR A 66 -13.64 14.06 -16.57
N ASN A 67 -14.59 14.59 -15.80
CA ASN A 67 -15.89 15.01 -16.32
C ASN A 67 -16.40 16.33 -15.71
N ASN A 68 -15.55 17.18 -15.11
CA ASN A 68 -15.87 18.59 -14.76
C ASN A 68 -14.62 19.43 -14.37
N SER A 69 -13.70 19.64 -15.32
CA SER A 69 -12.26 19.82 -15.04
C SER A 69 -11.73 21.23 -14.74
N THR A 70 -12.49 22.32 -14.87
CA THR A 70 -11.89 23.67 -14.77
C THR A 70 -12.01 24.32 -13.40
N GLU A 71 -13.08 24.08 -12.64
CA GLU A 71 -13.23 24.64 -11.28
C GLU A 71 -12.54 23.79 -10.20
N LEU A 72 -12.58 22.46 -10.31
CA LEU A 72 -11.97 21.53 -9.34
C LEU A 72 -10.43 21.61 -9.34
N ALA A 73 -9.82 21.83 -10.52
CA ALA A 73 -8.37 21.95 -10.68
C ALA A 73 -7.82 23.27 -10.11
N ALA A 74 -8.61 24.34 -10.11
CA ALA A 74 -8.23 25.63 -9.53
C ALA A 74 -8.37 25.62 -8.00
N SER A 75 -9.45 25.01 -7.47
CA SER A 75 -9.65 24.82 -6.02
C SER A 75 -8.51 23.98 -5.42
N SER A 76 -8.23 22.81 -6.00
CA SER A 76 -7.19 21.91 -5.49
C SER A 76 -5.79 22.51 -5.42
N LYS A 77 -5.42 23.41 -6.35
CA LYS A 77 -4.11 24.08 -6.32
C LYS A 77 -4.02 25.13 -5.21
N ALA A 78 -5.09 25.88 -4.96
CA ALA A 78 -5.17 26.82 -3.84
C ALA A 78 -5.24 26.08 -2.49
N ASP A 79 -5.95 24.95 -2.44
CA ASP A 79 -6.07 24.10 -1.25
C ASP A 79 -4.73 23.42 -0.89
N ILE A 80 -3.93 23.01 -1.89
CA ILE A 80 -2.56 22.51 -1.67
C ILE A 80 -1.63 23.61 -1.14
N LEU A 81 -1.79 24.85 -1.59
CA LEU A 81 -1.02 26.00 -1.10
C LEU A 81 -1.46 26.46 0.29
N ASN A 82 -2.73 26.20 0.66
CA ASN A 82 -3.32 26.49 1.98
C ASN A 82 -3.27 25.28 2.94
N ALA A 83 -2.72 24.15 2.53
CA ALA A 83 -2.56 22.98 3.38
C ALA A 83 -1.69 23.34 4.59
N SER A 84 -2.03 22.76 5.75
CA SER A 84 -1.24 22.91 6.98
C SER A 84 0.25 22.77 6.68
N THR A 85 1.02 23.80 7.01
CA THR A 85 2.48 23.83 6.80
C THR A 85 3.22 22.89 7.75
N VAL A 86 2.52 22.29 8.71
CA VAL A 86 3.05 21.26 9.61
C VAL A 86 2.95 19.89 8.93
N PRO A 87 4.08 19.19 8.73
CA PRO A 87 4.07 17.86 8.13
C PRO A 87 3.34 16.86 9.04
N GLU A 88 2.56 15.97 8.44
CA GLU A 88 2.00 14.83 9.16
C GLU A 88 3.03 13.70 9.31
N ILE A 89 3.10 13.12 10.50
CA ILE A 89 4.02 12.02 10.81
C ILE A 89 3.32 10.67 10.56
N ILE A 90 3.90 9.85 9.70
CA ILE A 90 3.50 8.45 9.50
C ILE A 90 4.32 7.52 10.39
N ASP A 91 3.81 6.32 10.65
CA ASP A 91 4.49 5.29 11.43
C ASP A 91 5.74 4.71 10.74
N GLY A 92 6.38 3.77 11.43
CA GLY A 92 7.60 3.11 10.97
C GLY A 92 7.37 1.68 10.45
N GLY A 93 8.47 0.98 10.17
CA GLY A 93 8.39 -0.38 9.63
C GLY A 93 7.87 -1.41 10.62
N MET A 94 6.64 -1.90 10.40
CA MET A 94 5.96 -2.91 11.23
C MET A 94 6.80 -4.18 11.44
N GLY A 95 7.43 -4.71 10.39
CA GLY A 95 8.24 -5.94 10.51
C GLY A 95 9.42 -5.83 11.50
N HIS A 96 10.02 -4.64 11.65
CA HIS A 96 11.06 -4.41 12.66
C HIS A 96 10.48 -4.31 14.07
N MET A 97 9.32 -3.66 14.20
CA MET A 97 8.64 -3.53 15.48
C MET A 97 8.15 -4.89 16.00
N LEU A 98 7.51 -5.69 15.15
CA LEU A 98 7.04 -7.03 15.52
C LEU A 98 8.19 -7.94 15.95
N ARG A 99 9.32 -7.92 15.23
CA ARG A 99 10.54 -8.64 15.64
C ARG A 99 11.00 -8.21 17.03
N ARG A 100 11.02 -6.91 17.30
CA ARG A 100 11.44 -6.36 18.59
C ARG A 100 10.51 -6.78 19.72
N LEU A 101 9.23 -6.96 19.44
CA LEU A 101 8.21 -7.40 20.38
C LEU A 101 8.11 -8.93 20.52
N GLY A 102 8.94 -9.70 19.80
CA GLY A 102 9.07 -11.15 19.98
C GLY A 102 8.41 -12.01 18.92
N VAL A 103 7.84 -11.44 17.85
CA VAL A 103 7.35 -12.24 16.71
C VAL A 103 8.54 -12.91 16.03
N ASP A 104 8.50 -14.24 15.91
CA ASP A 104 9.50 -14.96 15.14
C ASP A 104 9.34 -14.64 13.65
N ILE A 105 10.39 -14.05 13.10
CA ILE A 105 10.46 -13.64 11.70
C ILE A 105 11.71 -14.29 11.12
N SER A 106 11.52 -15.51 10.62
CA SER A 106 12.55 -16.41 10.10
C SER A 106 12.62 -16.40 8.56
N GLY A 107 13.71 -16.95 8.01
CA GLY A 107 13.97 -17.00 6.57
C GLY A 107 15.03 -16.00 6.08
N PRO A 108 15.57 -16.20 4.86
CA PRO A 108 16.61 -15.35 4.29
C PRO A 108 16.20 -13.87 4.27
N ILE A 109 17.16 -12.98 4.52
CA ILE A 109 16.95 -11.54 4.38
C ILE A 109 16.54 -11.24 2.94
N GLY A 110 15.46 -10.48 2.76
CA GLY A 110 14.90 -10.17 1.44
C GLY A 110 13.99 -11.25 0.84
N SER A 111 13.71 -12.35 1.55
CA SER A 111 12.77 -13.37 1.06
C SER A 111 11.33 -13.09 1.49
N GLN A 112 10.38 -13.43 0.61
CA GLN A 112 8.93 -13.39 0.89
C GLN A 112 8.53 -14.27 2.09
N ARG A 113 9.28 -15.34 2.39
CA ARG A 113 9.03 -16.20 3.56
C ARG A 113 9.18 -15.44 4.89
N ARG A 114 10.06 -14.44 4.93
CA ARG A 114 10.23 -13.55 6.10
C ARG A 114 9.02 -12.65 6.32
N PHE A 115 8.37 -12.24 5.23
CA PHE A 115 7.19 -11.41 5.28
C PHE A 115 5.91 -12.20 5.62
N LEU A 116 5.91 -13.52 5.43
CA LEU A 116 4.79 -14.37 5.85
C LEU A 116 4.54 -14.28 7.35
N GLY A 117 5.57 -14.47 8.20
CA GLY A 117 5.40 -14.37 9.66
C GLY A 117 4.86 -13.01 10.13
N VAL A 118 5.20 -11.93 9.42
CA VAL A 118 4.70 -10.57 9.70
C VAL A 118 3.20 -10.46 9.47
N VAL A 119 2.69 -10.98 8.35
CA VAL A 119 1.24 -10.91 8.06
C VAL A 119 0.45 -11.90 8.91
N LEU A 120 1.01 -13.08 9.21
CA LEU A 120 0.34 -14.08 10.04
C LEU A 120 0.17 -13.63 11.50
N ALA A 121 1.05 -12.74 11.98
CA ALA A 121 0.91 -12.13 13.30
C ALA A 121 -0.45 -11.43 13.50
N ASN A 122 -1.10 -10.94 12.44
CA ASN A 122 -2.44 -10.33 12.54
C ASN A 122 -3.49 -11.28 13.13
N THR A 123 -3.32 -12.59 12.90
CA THR A 123 -4.23 -13.65 13.38
C THR A 123 -3.62 -14.50 14.49
N GLU A 124 -2.31 -14.75 14.46
CA GLU A 124 -1.64 -15.66 15.40
C GLU A 124 -1.20 -14.96 16.69
N GLN A 125 -0.86 -13.67 16.61
CA GLN A 125 -0.34 -12.85 17.72
C GLN A 125 -0.96 -11.44 17.67
N PRO A 126 -2.30 -11.32 17.63
CA PRO A 126 -3.01 -10.06 17.37
C PRO A 126 -2.66 -8.97 18.39
N GLU A 127 -2.49 -9.33 19.66
CA GLU A 127 -2.11 -8.43 20.74
C GLU A 127 -0.75 -7.76 20.51
N ILE A 128 0.21 -8.48 19.92
CA ILE A 128 1.53 -7.92 19.60
C ILE A 128 1.43 -6.91 18.45
N VAL A 129 0.55 -7.15 17.47
CA VAL A 129 0.30 -6.20 16.37
C VAL A 129 -0.34 -4.91 16.90
N VAL A 130 -1.32 -5.02 17.79
CA VAL A 130 -1.93 -3.85 18.46
C VAL A 130 -0.87 -3.08 19.25
N ALA A 131 -0.04 -3.78 20.03
CA ALA A 131 1.05 -3.16 20.78
C ALA A 131 2.07 -2.44 19.89
N ALA A 132 2.38 -2.99 18.71
CA ALA A 132 3.25 -2.35 17.73
C ALA A 132 2.65 -1.04 17.19
N HIS A 133 1.37 -1.02 16.80
CA HIS A 133 0.70 0.21 16.39
C HIS A 133 0.62 1.24 17.52
N MET A 134 0.30 0.79 18.74
CA MET A 134 0.29 1.64 19.94
C MET A 134 1.67 2.27 20.20
N ALA A 135 2.76 1.54 19.99
CA ALA A 135 4.11 2.07 20.13
C ALA A 135 4.38 3.23 19.16
N PHE A 136 3.91 3.16 17.92
CA PHE A 136 4.03 4.26 16.95
C PHE A 136 3.13 5.45 17.31
N LEU A 137 1.88 5.21 17.69
CA LEU A 137 0.95 6.26 18.12
C LEU A 137 1.50 7.02 19.34
N ASN A 138 2.01 6.30 20.34
CA ASN A 138 2.60 6.89 21.55
C ASN A 138 3.91 7.64 21.26
N ALA A 139 4.62 7.27 20.19
CA ALA A 139 5.79 8.01 19.71
C ALA A 139 5.43 9.28 18.90
N GLY A 140 4.14 9.52 18.65
CA GLY A 140 3.64 10.71 17.95
C GLY A 140 3.26 10.48 16.48
N ALA A 141 3.16 9.23 16.02
CA ALA A 141 2.62 8.97 14.68
C ALA A 141 1.15 9.44 14.61
N GLN A 142 0.85 10.22 13.57
CA GLN A 142 -0.49 10.72 13.28
C GLN A 142 -1.23 9.83 12.27
N VAL A 143 -0.50 8.99 11.55
CA VAL A 143 -1.06 7.97 10.67
C VAL A 143 -0.33 6.66 10.90
N ILE A 144 -1.07 5.60 11.22
CA ILE A 144 -0.56 4.22 11.25
C ILE A 144 -0.99 3.46 10.01
N ILE A 145 -0.12 2.61 9.46
CA ILE A 145 -0.37 1.85 8.24
C ILE A 145 -0.71 0.41 8.62
N THR A 146 -1.77 -0.16 8.04
CA THR A 146 -2.20 -1.54 8.31
C THR A 146 -1.11 -2.56 7.97
N ASN A 147 -0.99 -3.60 8.80
CA ASN A 147 0.02 -4.66 8.66
C ASN A 147 -0.35 -5.71 7.58
N ASN A 148 -0.68 -5.27 6.36
CA ASN A 148 -1.03 -6.17 5.24
C ASN A 148 -0.10 -6.06 4.04
N TYR A 149 1.08 -5.46 4.19
CA TYR A 149 2.08 -5.35 3.10
C TYR A 149 2.36 -6.70 2.43
N ALA A 150 2.37 -7.76 3.21
CA ALA A 150 2.63 -9.12 2.73
C ALA A 150 1.36 -9.96 2.54
N ALA A 151 0.17 -9.38 2.77
CA ALA A 151 -1.11 -10.01 2.44
C ALA A 151 -1.35 -9.85 0.94
N VAL A 152 -0.58 -10.59 0.14
CA VAL A 152 -0.70 -10.64 -1.32
C VAL A 152 -0.60 -12.10 -1.77
N PRO A 153 -1.23 -12.48 -2.89
CA PRO A 153 -1.31 -13.88 -3.34
C PRO A 153 0.05 -14.61 -3.36
N ASN A 154 1.10 -13.93 -3.82
CA ASN A 154 2.45 -14.50 -3.92
C ASN A 154 3.06 -14.88 -2.56
N THR A 155 2.79 -14.12 -1.50
CA THR A 155 3.28 -14.44 -0.16
C THR A 155 2.47 -15.58 0.45
N LEU A 156 1.14 -15.57 0.26
CA LEU A 156 0.25 -16.61 0.79
C LEU A 156 0.56 -17.99 0.20
N ALA A 157 0.96 -18.03 -1.07
CA ALA A 157 1.40 -19.25 -1.74
C ALA A 157 2.63 -19.92 -1.07
N LEU A 158 3.37 -19.21 -0.21
CA LEU A 158 4.53 -19.72 0.53
C LEU A 158 4.17 -20.33 1.89
N SER A 159 2.88 -20.39 2.23
CA SER A 159 2.39 -20.87 3.52
C SER A 159 2.31 -22.39 3.66
N ASP A 160 2.99 -23.15 2.78
CA ASP A 160 2.98 -24.61 2.75
C ASP A 160 1.53 -25.20 2.71
N GLY A 161 0.59 -24.46 2.09
CA GLY A 161 -0.82 -24.85 1.93
C GLY A 161 -1.75 -24.42 3.07
N LYS A 162 -1.23 -23.75 4.10
CA LYS A 162 -2.02 -23.27 5.25
C LYS A 162 -3.01 -22.17 4.85
N TYR A 163 -2.63 -21.31 3.92
CA TYR A 163 -3.47 -20.23 3.39
C TYR A 163 -3.59 -20.36 1.88
N LYS A 164 -4.80 -20.08 1.40
CA LYS A 164 -5.18 -20.04 0.00
C LYS A 164 -5.48 -18.62 -0.43
N ASP A 165 -5.74 -18.44 -1.71
CA ASP A 165 -6.12 -17.15 -2.28
C ASP A 165 -7.44 -16.61 -1.68
N GLU A 166 -8.35 -17.49 -1.28
CA GLU A 166 -9.62 -17.14 -0.60
C GLU A 166 -9.42 -16.55 0.81
N ASP A 167 -8.26 -16.76 1.43
CA ASP A 167 -7.95 -16.23 2.78
C ASP A 167 -7.36 -14.81 2.73
N LEU A 168 -7.09 -14.28 1.54
CA LEU A 168 -6.48 -12.98 1.34
C LEU A 168 -7.27 -11.87 2.04
N GLU A 169 -8.57 -11.78 1.76
CA GLU A 169 -9.45 -10.76 2.33
C GLU A 169 -9.53 -10.89 3.85
N THR A 170 -9.57 -12.11 4.38
CA THR A 170 -9.60 -12.35 5.83
C THR A 170 -8.35 -11.80 6.51
N LEU A 171 -7.16 -12.02 5.95
CA LEU A 171 -5.91 -11.50 6.51
C LEU A 171 -5.80 -9.97 6.35
N VAL A 172 -6.29 -9.42 5.24
CA VAL A 172 -6.35 -7.97 5.02
C VAL A 172 -7.28 -7.31 6.04
N VAL A 173 -8.49 -7.84 6.23
CA VAL A 173 -9.45 -7.35 7.25
C VAL A 173 -8.84 -7.47 8.64
N ALA A 174 -8.22 -8.60 8.99
CA ALA A 174 -7.58 -8.78 10.29
C ALA A 174 -6.56 -7.67 10.57
N SER A 175 -5.71 -7.32 9.60
CA SER A 175 -4.74 -6.23 9.75
C SER A 175 -5.39 -4.87 10.05
N ALA A 176 -6.51 -4.57 9.39
CA ALA A 176 -7.21 -3.30 9.56
C ALA A 176 -7.91 -3.21 10.93
N LEU A 177 -8.46 -4.34 11.40
CA LEU A 177 -9.04 -4.44 12.74
C LEU A 177 -7.98 -4.21 13.83
N ARG A 178 -6.76 -4.76 13.68
CA ARG A 178 -5.67 -4.52 14.64
C ARG A 178 -5.25 -3.06 14.70
N ALA A 179 -5.16 -2.38 13.56
CA ALA A 179 -4.83 -0.96 13.50
C ALA A 179 -5.95 -0.09 14.12
N ARG A 180 -7.22 -0.43 13.88
CA ARG A 180 -8.37 0.27 14.49
C ARG A 180 -8.44 0.09 16.00
N GLU A 181 -8.23 -1.13 16.47
CA GLU A 181 -8.17 -1.44 17.89
C GLU A 181 -7.09 -0.61 18.60
N ALA A 182 -5.89 -0.50 18.01
CA ALA A 182 -4.84 0.37 18.54
C ALA A 182 -5.26 1.85 18.54
N LEU A 183 -5.88 2.34 17.45
CA LEU A 183 -6.33 3.72 17.37
C LEU A 183 -7.40 4.05 18.43
N GLU A 184 -8.35 3.15 18.67
CA GLU A 184 -9.39 3.29 19.68
C GLU A 184 -8.81 3.32 21.11
N GLN A 185 -7.87 2.41 21.42
CA GLN A 185 -7.17 2.39 22.70
C GLN A 185 -6.36 3.67 22.93
N HIS A 186 -5.65 4.14 21.90
CA HIS A 186 -4.88 5.37 21.96
C HIS A 186 -5.79 6.60 22.14
N GLY A 187 -6.91 6.67 21.42
CA GLY A 187 -7.88 7.77 21.53
C GLY A 187 -8.54 7.85 22.90
N THR A 188 -8.80 6.70 23.54
CA THR A 188 -9.29 6.64 24.93
C THR A 188 -8.26 7.22 25.91
N SER A 189 -6.98 6.91 25.70
CA SER A 189 -5.88 7.37 26.56
C SER A 189 -5.42 8.79 26.26
N ASN A 190 -5.72 9.30 25.05
CA ASN A 190 -5.30 10.62 24.56
C ASN A 190 -6.50 11.36 23.94
N PRO A 191 -7.43 11.88 24.77
CA PRO A 191 -8.59 12.61 24.28
C PRO A 191 -8.17 13.77 23.37
N GLY A 192 -8.77 13.85 22.18
CA GLY A 192 -8.45 14.87 21.17
C GLY A 192 -7.39 14.46 20.16
N SER A 193 -6.78 13.27 20.29
CA SER A 193 -5.96 12.69 19.22
C SER A 193 -6.77 12.60 17.92
N LYS A 194 -6.15 13.03 16.81
CA LYS A 194 -6.71 12.98 15.45
C LYS A 194 -5.98 11.97 14.58
N ALA A 195 -5.34 10.97 15.20
CA ALA A 195 -4.63 9.95 14.48
C ALA A 195 -5.58 9.15 13.56
N ARG A 196 -5.05 8.63 12.46
CA ARG A 196 -5.81 7.94 11.41
C ARG A 196 -5.18 6.60 11.05
N VAL A 197 -5.98 5.72 10.45
CA VAL A 197 -5.52 4.45 9.87
C VAL A 197 -5.43 4.56 8.35
N ALA A 198 -4.26 4.23 7.79
CA ALA A 198 -4.05 4.05 6.37
C ALA A 198 -4.00 2.56 6.00
N GLY A 199 -4.86 2.15 5.06
CA GLY A 199 -4.87 0.81 4.48
C GLY A 199 -3.80 0.67 3.39
N SER A 200 -2.86 -0.25 3.58
CA SER A 200 -1.80 -0.52 2.59
C SER A 200 -2.33 -1.24 1.35
N LEU A 201 -2.04 -0.69 0.17
CA LEU A 201 -2.08 -1.38 -1.11
C LEU A 201 -0.63 -1.57 -1.57
N PRO A 202 0.02 -2.70 -1.25
CA PRO A 202 1.43 -2.95 -1.56
C PRO A 202 1.63 -3.40 -3.02
N PRO A 203 2.88 -3.54 -3.49
CA PRO A 203 3.17 -4.24 -4.74
C PRO A 203 2.63 -5.67 -4.69
N LEU A 204 2.01 -6.14 -5.78
CA LEU A 204 1.46 -7.52 -5.84
C LEU A 204 2.57 -8.57 -6.06
N THR A 205 3.73 -8.12 -6.50
CA THR A 205 4.93 -8.94 -6.79
C THR A 205 6.13 -8.46 -5.97
N GLU A 206 7.32 -9.03 -6.21
CA GLU A 206 8.54 -8.62 -5.52
C GLU A 206 8.78 -7.12 -5.65
N SER A 207 8.99 -6.45 -4.53
CA SER A 207 9.18 -5.00 -4.49
C SER A 207 10.42 -4.59 -5.30
N TYR A 208 10.35 -3.42 -5.95
CA TYR A 208 11.44 -2.83 -6.76
C TYR A 208 11.83 -3.59 -8.04
N ARG A 209 11.10 -4.65 -8.42
CA ARG A 209 11.33 -5.42 -9.66
C ARG A 209 10.24 -5.13 -10.68
N HIS A 210 10.31 -3.97 -11.32
CA HIS A 210 9.27 -3.49 -12.25
C HIS A 210 9.00 -4.45 -13.42
N GLU A 211 9.99 -5.26 -13.80
CA GLU A 211 9.90 -6.25 -14.87
C GLU A 211 9.07 -7.49 -14.47
N GLN A 212 8.91 -7.74 -13.17
CA GLN A 212 8.09 -8.84 -12.64
C GLN A 212 6.61 -8.46 -12.50
N VAL A 213 6.28 -7.16 -12.55
CA VAL A 213 4.90 -6.69 -12.49
C VAL A 213 4.13 -7.19 -13.71
N PRO A 214 2.99 -7.89 -13.54
CA PRO A 214 2.14 -8.32 -14.63
C PRO A 214 1.88 -7.22 -15.66
N GLN A 215 1.89 -7.59 -16.94
CA GLN A 215 1.57 -6.66 -18.03
C GLN A 215 0.06 -6.47 -18.18
N ASP A 216 -0.72 -7.50 -17.84
CA ASP A 216 -2.18 -7.42 -17.85
C ASP A 216 -2.68 -6.52 -16.72
N THR A 217 -3.17 -5.34 -17.10
CA THR A 217 -3.74 -4.36 -16.18
C THR A 217 -5.06 -4.83 -15.56
N THR A 218 -5.80 -5.70 -16.25
CA THR A 218 -7.08 -6.21 -15.75
C THR A 218 -6.86 -7.06 -14.50
N THR A 219 -5.92 -8.01 -14.57
CA THR A 219 -5.52 -8.81 -13.40
C THR A 219 -5.03 -7.93 -12.25
N LEU A 220 -4.21 -6.91 -12.52
CA LEU A 220 -3.75 -5.97 -11.48
C LEU A 220 -4.93 -5.26 -10.80
N GLU A 221 -5.85 -4.71 -11.59
CA GLU A 221 -7.03 -3.98 -11.09
C GLU A 221 -7.95 -4.88 -10.25
N VAL A 222 -8.17 -6.14 -10.66
CA VAL A 222 -8.95 -7.12 -9.90
C VAL A 222 -8.31 -7.40 -8.54
N CYS A 223 -7.00 -7.68 -8.51
CA CYS A 223 -6.32 -7.98 -7.25
C CYS A 223 -6.29 -6.78 -6.30
N TYR A 224 -6.04 -5.58 -6.82
CA TYR A 224 -6.10 -4.36 -6.00
C TYR A 224 -7.51 -4.06 -5.51
N ARG A 225 -8.55 -4.33 -6.31
CA ARG A 225 -9.95 -4.16 -5.88
C ARG A 225 -10.27 -5.04 -4.68
N ARG A 226 -9.85 -6.31 -4.67
CA ARG A 226 -10.04 -7.21 -3.53
C ARG A 226 -9.45 -6.64 -2.24
N ILE A 227 -8.18 -6.21 -2.29
CA ILE A 227 -7.50 -5.60 -1.13
C ILE A 227 -8.19 -4.30 -0.71
N ALA A 228 -8.49 -3.41 -1.67
CA ALA A 228 -9.10 -2.13 -1.39
C ALA A 228 -10.51 -2.27 -0.80
N THR A 229 -11.35 -3.15 -1.35
CA THR A 229 -12.70 -3.45 -0.83
C THR A 229 -12.63 -4.00 0.59
N ALA A 230 -11.68 -4.89 0.88
CA ALA A 230 -11.50 -5.43 2.23
C ALA A 230 -11.03 -4.37 3.24
N LEU A 231 -10.15 -3.44 2.85
CA LEU A 231 -9.66 -2.37 3.73
C LEU A 231 -10.67 -1.24 3.93
N ASN A 232 -11.37 -0.84 2.86
CA ASN A 232 -12.11 0.41 2.78
C ASN A 232 -13.10 0.66 3.94
N PRO A 233 -13.87 -0.34 4.44
CA PRO A 233 -14.74 -0.13 5.60
C PRO A 233 -13.96 0.28 6.86
N HIS A 234 -12.74 -0.23 7.02
CA HIS A 234 -11.97 -0.21 8.25
C HIS A 234 -10.84 0.82 8.27
N VAL A 235 -10.64 1.63 7.22
CA VAL A 235 -9.53 2.61 7.17
C VAL A 235 -10.02 4.02 6.80
N ASP A 236 -9.21 5.02 7.13
CA ASP A 236 -9.49 6.44 6.83
C ASP A 236 -8.88 6.85 5.48
N ILE A 237 -7.78 6.20 5.13
CA ILE A 237 -6.97 6.48 3.95
C ILE A 237 -6.68 5.15 3.27
N LEU A 238 -6.76 5.09 1.94
CA LEU A 238 -6.13 4.02 1.17
C LEU A 238 -4.77 4.52 0.67
N LEU A 239 -3.74 3.70 0.81
CA LEU A 239 -2.35 4.06 0.52
C LEU A 239 -1.72 3.07 -0.45
N ALA A 240 -1.61 3.46 -1.72
CA ALA A 240 -0.73 2.78 -2.66
C ALA A 240 0.74 3.06 -2.29
N GLU A 241 1.44 2.05 -1.78
CA GLU A 241 2.83 2.15 -1.30
C GLU A 241 3.81 1.31 -2.10
N THR A 242 5.09 1.72 -2.08
CA THR A 242 6.25 0.98 -2.65
C THR A 242 6.10 0.55 -4.11
N MET A 243 5.28 1.27 -4.90
CA MET A 243 5.01 0.93 -6.30
C MET A 243 6.28 1.04 -7.17
N SER A 244 6.61 -0.04 -7.86
CA SER A 244 7.83 -0.12 -8.68
C SER A 244 7.65 0.46 -10.09
N CYS A 245 6.40 0.60 -10.56
CA CYS A 245 6.10 1.16 -11.87
C CYS A 245 4.76 1.93 -11.92
N VAL A 246 4.63 2.78 -12.93
CA VAL A 246 3.43 3.60 -13.15
C VAL A 246 2.20 2.76 -13.47
N ARG A 247 2.35 1.67 -14.25
CA ARG A 247 1.24 0.78 -14.62
C ARG A 247 0.55 0.19 -13.39
N GLU A 248 1.34 -0.37 -12.47
CA GLU A 248 0.85 -0.91 -11.20
C GLU A 248 0.22 0.18 -10.33
N SER A 249 0.87 1.34 -10.24
CA SER A 249 0.35 2.50 -9.50
C SER A 249 -1.03 2.94 -10.02
N VAL A 250 -1.21 2.99 -11.34
CA VAL A 250 -2.49 3.36 -11.97
C VAL A 250 -3.56 2.31 -11.66
N ALA A 251 -3.23 1.02 -11.73
CA ALA A 251 -4.18 -0.05 -11.39
C ALA A 251 -4.63 0.03 -9.92
N ALA A 252 -3.70 0.25 -8.99
CA ALA A 252 -4.00 0.43 -7.57
C ALA A 252 -4.92 1.66 -7.36
N VAL A 253 -4.59 2.79 -7.96
CA VAL A 253 -5.36 4.04 -7.84
C VAL A 253 -6.77 3.88 -8.40
N LYS A 254 -6.93 3.23 -9.57
CA LYS A 254 -8.26 2.93 -10.13
C LYS A 254 -9.11 2.09 -9.17
N ALA A 255 -8.52 1.05 -8.58
CA ALA A 255 -9.21 0.23 -7.59
C ALA A 255 -9.62 1.05 -6.36
N MET A 256 -8.72 1.90 -5.83
CA MET A 256 -8.98 2.78 -4.69
C MET A 256 -10.14 3.74 -4.96
N VAL A 257 -10.15 4.40 -6.12
CA VAL A 257 -11.23 5.33 -6.52
C VAL A 257 -12.57 4.61 -6.64
N ALA A 258 -12.56 3.42 -7.23
CA ALA A 258 -13.78 2.64 -7.41
C ALA A 258 -14.42 2.27 -6.06
N VAL A 259 -13.64 1.77 -5.09
CA VAL A 259 -14.18 1.36 -3.78
C VAL A 259 -14.49 2.55 -2.86
N ALA A 260 -13.77 3.67 -3.00
CA ALA A 260 -14.05 4.87 -2.22
C ALA A 260 -15.45 5.44 -2.51
N SER A 261 -15.96 5.19 -3.71
CA SER A 261 -17.29 5.60 -4.16
C SER A 261 -18.43 4.74 -3.58
N GLU A 262 -18.11 3.58 -3.02
CA GLU A 262 -19.09 2.60 -2.50
C GLU A 262 -19.41 2.79 -1.00
N LYS A 263 -18.57 3.55 -0.26
CA LYS A 263 -18.75 3.83 1.18
C LYS A 263 -19.77 4.97 1.36
N THR A 264 -21.04 4.66 1.07
CA THR A 264 -22.22 5.53 1.29
C THR A 264 -22.84 5.22 2.64
#